data_AF-A0A227J6I3-F1
#
_entry.id   AF-A0A227J6I3-F1
#
_cell.length_a   1.000
_cell.length_b   1.000
_cell.length_c   1.000
_cell.angle_alpha   90.00
_cell.angle_beta   90.00
_cell.angle_gamma   90.00
#
_symmetry.space_group_name_H-M   'P 1'
#
loop_
_entity.id
_entity.type
_entity.pdbx_description
1 polymer ?
#
loop_
_entity_poly.entity_id
_entity_poly.type
_entity_poly.pdbx_seq_one_letter_code
_entity_poly.pdbx_strand_id
1 'polypeptide(L)'
;CIPRDVVFKAPKLAAPVVDGPQTAVVVGPAGEEIYTDKLGRIKVQFHWDRYGNNDEHASCWIRVSQSMAAPTWGAVYLPRIGHEVVVTFLEGDPDRPLVTGAVYNGLHFPPYSLP
;
A
#
# COMPACT_ATOMS: atom_id res chain seq x y z
N CYS A 1 -0.95 -6.91 43.73
CA CYS A 1 -1.56 -8.26 43.66
C CYS A 1 -3.00 -8.12 43.18
N ILE A 2 -3.51 -9.05 42.39
CA ILE A 2 -4.91 -9.09 41.96
C ILE A 2 -5.57 -10.37 42.53
N PRO A 3 -6.88 -10.37 42.85
CA PRO A 3 -7.57 -11.59 43.27
C PRO A 3 -7.47 -12.69 42.20
N ARG A 4 -7.36 -13.96 42.62
CA ARG A 4 -7.18 -15.11 41.72
C ARG A 4 -8.28 -15.22 40.66
N ASP A 5 -9.50 -14.83 41.02
CA ASP A 5 -10.69 -14.97 40.19
C ASP A 5 -10.90 -13.75 39.26
N VAL A 6 -10.00 -12.77 39.30
CA VAL A 6 -10.02 -11.60 38.41
C VAL A 6 -9.07 -11.84 37.24
N VAL A 7 -9.63 -11.87 36.03
CA VAL A 7 -8.81 -11.90 34.80
C VAL A 7 -8.14 -10.55 34.61
N PHE A 8 -6.81 -10.52 34.70
CA PHE A 8 -6.04 -9.34 34.34
C PHE A 8 -6.16 -9.04 32.85
N LYS A 9 -6.39 -7.77 32.52
CA LYS A 9 -6.24 -7.23 31.17
C LYS A 9 -5.24 -6.09 31.22
N ALA A 10 -4.21 -6.16 30.39
CA ALA A 10 -3.21 -5.10 30.30
C ALA A 10 -3.88 -3.80 29.82
N PRO A 11 -3.43 -2.62 30.30
CA PRO A 11 -3.90 -1.35 29.78
C PRO A 11 -3.50 -1.22 28.30
N LYS A 12 -4.36 -0.60 27.50
CA LYS A 12 -4.10 -0.34 26.07
C LYS A 12 -3.01 0.71 25.93
N LEU A 13 -1.93 0.37 25.21
CA LEU A 13 -0.91 1.33 24.80
C LEU A 13 -1.39 2.15 23.60
N ALA A 14 -0.84 3.36 23.44
CA ALA A 14 -1.10 4.18 22.27
C ALA A 14 -0.64 3.43 21.00
N ALA A 15 -1.51 3.40 19.99
CA ALA A 15 -1.18 2.81 18.69
C ALA A 15 -0.30 3.80 17.89
N PRO A 16 0.62 3.30 17.05
CA PRO A 16 1.35 4.15 16.12
C PRO A 16 0.38 4.75 15.08
N VAL A 17 0.70 5.95 14.61
CA VAL A 17 -0.10 6.69 13.62
C VAL A 17 0.85 7.20 12.53
N VAL A 18 0.45 7.08 11.26
CA VAL A 18 1.11 7.71 10.13
C VAL A 18 0.43 9.05 9.85
N ASP A 19 1.16 10.14 10.05
CA ASP A 19 0.60 11.50 9.96
C ASP A 19 0.19 11.92 8.54
N GLY A 20 0.71 11.25 7.50
CA GLY A 20 0.48 11.63 6.12
C GLY A 20 0.75 10.51 5.12
N PRO A 21 0.42 10.75 3.84
CA PRO A 21 0.72 9.80 2.78
C PRO A 21 2.23 9.64 2.58
N GLN A 22 2.63 8.43 2.18
CA GLN A 22 4.00 8.08 1.84
C GLN A 22 4.04 7.51 0.42
N THR A 23 5.22 7.47 -0.21
CA THR A 23 5.37 6.73 -1.47
C THR A 23 5.89 5.31 -1.20
N ALA A 24 5.60 4.41 -2.12
CA ALA A 24 6.03 3.01 -2.11
C ALA A 24 6.21 2.52 -3.55
N VAL A 25 6.97 1.44 -3.72
CA VAL A 25 7.24 0.84 -5.04
C VAL A 25 6.36 -0.39 -5.21
N VAL A 26 5.69 -0.53 -6.35
CA VAL A 26 4.87 -1.72 -6.65
C VAL A 26 5.77 -2.94 -6.87
N VAL A 27 5.42 -4.07 -6.28
CA VAL A 27 6.19 -5.32 -6.33
C VAL A 27 5.32 -6.52 -6.67
N GLY A 28 5.97 -7.60 -7.09
CA GLY A 28 5.33 -8.87 -7.42
C GLY A 28 6.36 -9.94 -7.78
N PRO A 29 5.89 -11.11 -8.28
CA PRO A 29 6.75 -12.25 -8.59
C PRO A 29 7.76 -11.93 -9.70
N ALA A 30 8.91 -12.60 -9.66
CA ALA A 30 9.91 -12.48 -10.71
C ALA A 30 9.35 -12.92 -12.07
N GLY A 31 9.59 -12.11 -13.10
CA GLY A 31 9.15 -12.38 -14.47
C GLY A 31 7.75 -11.85 -14.82
N GLU A 32 7.00 -11.34 -13.84
CA GLU A 32 5.72 -10.68 -14.07
C GLU A 32 5.91 -9.17 -14.25
N GLU A 33 5.06 -8.56 -15.07
CA GLU A 33 4.99 -7.10 -15.22
C GLU A 33 3.85 -6.51 -14.37
N ILE A 34 2.75 -7.25 -14.25
CA ILE A 34 1.53 -6.84 -13.54
C ILE A 34 1.16 -7.93 -12.56
N TYR A 35 1.11 -7.59 -11.27
CA TYR A 35 0.68 -8.52 -10.22
C TYR A 35 -0.52 -7.97 -9.47
N THR A 36 -1.69 -8.56 -9.74
CA THR A 36 -2.97 -8.09 -9.21
C THR A 36 -3.91 -9.25 -8.85
N ASP A 37 -4.92 -8.96 -8.04
CA ASP A 37 -5.96 -9.92 -7.65
C ASP A 37 -7.33 -9.59 -8.27
N LYS A 38 -8.37 -10.37 -7.92
CA LYS A 38 -9.74 -10.20 -8.43
C LYS A 38 -10.36 -8.82 -8.14
N LEU A 39 -9.80 -8.06 -7.20
CA LEU A 39 -10.28 -6.74 -6.80
C LEU A 39 -9.41 -5.60 -7.35
N GLY A 40 -8.43 -5.89 -8.23
CA GLY A 40 -7.51 -4.89 -8.75
C GLY A 40 -6.54 -4.36 -7.69
N ARG A 41 -6.28 -5.14 -6.64
CA ARG A 41 -5.30 -4.78 -5.60
C ARG A 41 -3.90 -5.05 -6.10
N ILE A 42 -2.93 -4.39 -5.48
CA ILE A 42 -1.50 -4.57 -5.75
C ILE A 42 -0.75 -4.85 -4.45
N LYS A 43 0.54 -5.18 -4.58
CA LYS A 43 1.48 -5.24 -3.46
C LYS A 43 2.58 -4.20 -3.65
N VAL A 44 3.13 -3.72 -2.54
CA VAL A 44 4.15 -2.66 -2.56
C VAL A 44 5.27 -2.96 -1.55
N GLN A 45 6.46 -2.47 -1.83
CA GLN A 45 7.54 -2.33 -0.85
C GLN A 45 7.56 -0.88 -0.35
N PHE A 46 7.49 -0.70 0.97
CA PHE A 46 7.69 0.61 1.59
C PHE A 46 9.17 0.92 1.77
N HIS A 47 9.56 2.19 1.67
CA HIS A 47 10.96 2.62 1.79
C HIS A 47 11.59 2.35 3.16
N TRP A 48 10.77 2.28 4.21
CA TRP A 48 11.22 1.97 5.57
C TRP A 48 11.33 0.46 5.84
N ASP A 49 10.78 -0.38 4.97
CA ASP A 49 10.86 -1.83 5.14
C ASP A 49 12.20 -2.35 4.61
N ARG A 50 13.01 -2.87 5.54
CA ARG A 50 14.34 -3.43 5.30
C ARG A 50 14.34 -4.95 5.23
N TYR A 51 13.20 -5.59 5.51
CA TYR A 51 13.08 -7.04 5.59
C TYR A 51 12.37 -7.65 4.38
N GLY A 52 11.58 -6.85 3.65
CA GLY A 52 11.02 -7.24 2.36
C GLY A 52 12.10 -7.40 1.28
N ASN A 53 11.90 -8.37 0.39
CA ASN A 53 12.85 -8.70 -0.68
C ASN A 53 12.47 -8.07 -2.04
N ASN A 54 11.61 -7.05 -2.05
CA ASN A 54 11.02 -6.47 -3.26
C ASN A 54 10.26 -7.51 -4.13
N ASP A 55 9.56 -8.43 -3.47
CA ASP A 55 8.84 -9.55 -4.11
C ASP A 55 7.35 -9.55 -3.72
N GLU A 56 6.61 -10.57 -4.13
CA GLU A 56 5.20 -10.74 -3.80
C GLU A 56 4.92 -10.95 -2.30
N HIS A 57 5.93 -11.09 -1.45
CA HIS A 57 5.77 -11.30 -0.01
C HIS A 57 5.97 -10.02 0.81
N ALA A 58 6.40 -8.92 0.19
CA ALA A 58 6.66 -7.63 0.84
C ALA A 58 5.47 -7.05 1.61
N SER A 59 4.24 -7.21 1.10
CA SER A 59 3.06 -6.63 1.73
C SER A 59 1.80 -7.48 1.65
N CYS A 60 0.77 -7.03 2.35
CA CYS A 60 -0.61 -7.43 2.11
C CYS A 60 -1.13 -6.87 0.76
N TRP A 61 -2.32 -7.31 0.36
CA TRP A 61 -3.00 -6.77 -0.82
C TRP A 61 -3.61 -5.39 -0.52
N ILE A 62 -3.20 -4.38 -1.29
CA ILE A 62 -3.59 -2.98 -1.10
C ILE A 62 -4.51 -2.53 -2.22
N ARG A 63 -5.63 -1.90 -1.87
CA ARG A 63 -6.60 -1.36 -2.85
C ARG A 63 -6.03 -0.13 -3.54
N VAL A 64 -6.41 0.05 -4.81
CA VAL A 64 -6.00 1.17 -5.65
C VAL A 64 -7.21 2.05 -5.94
N SER A 65 -7.11 3.33 -5.58
CA SER A 65 -8.09 4.34 -5.93
C SER A 65 -8.16 4.49 -7.46
N GLN A 66 -9.38 4.52 -7.99
CA GLN A 66 -9.65 4.71 -9.41
C GLN A 66 -10.35 6.06 -9.60
N SER A 67 -10.24 6.65 -10.79
CA SER A 67 -10.93 7.91 -11.10
C SER A 67 -12.46 7.78 -11.07
N MET A 68 -12.99 6.58 -11.35
CA MET A 68 -14.41 6.25 -11.21
C MET A 68 -14.58 4.75 -10.95
N ALA A 69 -15.25 4.40 -9.85
CA ALA A 69 -15.55 3.01 -9.50
C ALA A 69 -17.04 2.86 -9.18
N ALA A 70 -17.76 2.11 -10.01
CA ALA A 70 -19.18 1.83 -9.86
C ALA A 70 -19.44 0.32 -10.02
N PRO A 71 -20.67 -0.17 -9.71
CA PRO A 71 -20.98 -1.59 -9.85
C PRO A 71 -20.76 -2.08 -11.28
N THR A 72 -19.70 -2.85 -11.53
CA THR A 72 -19.32 -3.47 -12.83
C THR A 72 -18.95 -2.52 -13.98
N TRP A 73 -18.78 -1.22 -13.72
CA TRP A 73 -18.30 -0.26 -14.73
C TRP A 73 -17.49 0.86 -14.07
N GLY A 74 -16.66 1.54 -14.86
CA GLY A 74 -15.80 2.62 -14.39
C GLY A 74 -14.46 2.64 -15.10
N ALA A 75 -13.51 3.37 -14.51
CA ALA A 75 -12.13 3.41 -14.97
C ALA A 75 -11.29 2.39 -14.20
N VAL A 76 -10.35 1.75 -14.90
CA VAL A 76 -9.40 0.83 -14.29
C VAL A 76 -8.00 1.13 -14.81
N TYR A 77 -7.14 1.59 -13.91
CA TYR A 77 -5.71 1.69 -14.11
C TYR A 77 -5.02 0.85 -13.04
N LEU A 78 -4.21 -0.12 -13.47
CA LEU A 78 -3.46 -1.01 -12.59
C LEU A 78 -1.99 -0.59 -12.59
N PRO A 79 -1.45 -0.13 -11.45
CA PRO A 79 -0.02 0.11 -11.30
C PRO A 79 0.78 -1.17 -11.61
N ARG A 80 1.87 -1.03 -12.37
CA ARG A 80 2.74 -2.13 -12.76
C ARG A 80 3.92 -2.25 -11.79
N ILE A 81 4.55 -3.42 -11.74
CA ILE A 81 5.73 -3.65 -10.92
C ILE A 81 6.81 -2.61 -11.27
N GLY A 82 7.40 -2.01 -10.24
CA GLY A 82 8.38 -0.93 -10.36
C GLY A 82 7.79 0.49 -10.33
N HIS A 83 6.49 0.67 -10.59
CA HIS A 83 5.87 2.01 -10.52
C HIS A 83 5.91 2.56 -9.09
N GLU A 84 6.02 3.88 -8.96
CA GLU A 84 5.92 4.55 -7.66
C GLU A 84 4.47 5.01 -7.41
N VAL A 85 3.93 4.60 -6.27
CA VAL A 85 2.56 4.88 -5.86
C VAL A 85 2.52 5.67 -4.55
N VAL A 86 1.50 6.51 -4.41
CA VAL A 86 1.19 7.23 -3.18
C VAL A 86 0.25 6.37 -2.34
N VAL A 87 0.66 6.06 -1.12
CA VAL A 87 -0.08 5.25 -0.16
C VAL A 87 -0.53 6.12 1.01
N THR A 88 -1.83 6.14 1.27
CA THR A 88 -2.44 6.74 2.45
C THR A 88 -2.87 5.65 3.43
N PHE A 89 -2.93 5.99 4.71
CA PHE A 89 -3.29 5.07 5.79
C PHE A 89 -4.65 5.47 6.36
N LEU A 90 -5.63 4.56 6.33
CA LEU A 90 -7.00 4.85 6.79
C LEU A 90 -7.00 5.12 8.30
N GLU A 91 -7.53 6.27 8.72
CA GLU A 91 -7.44 6.75 10.12
C GLU A 91 -5.99 6.88 10.64
N GLY A 92 -5.01 7.00 9.73
CA GLY A 92 -3.60 7.02 10.07
C GLY A 92 -3.06 5.66 10.53
N ASP A 93 -3.84 4.58 10.43
CA ASP A 93 -3.44 3.24 10.88
C ASP A 93 -2.43 2.60 9.89
N PRO A 94 -1.17 2.34 10.32
CA PRO A 94 -0.15 1.70 9.47
C PRO A 94 -0.60 0.36 8.88
N ASP A 95 -1.51 -0.36 9.55
CA ASP A 95 -2.00 -1.67 9.12
C ASP A 95 -3.12 -1.57 8.05
N ARG A 96 -3.55 -0.35 7.69
CA ARG A 96 -4.66 -0.11 6.76
C ARG A 96 -4.26 0.78 5.57
N PRO A 97 -3.29 0.35 4.74
CA PRO A 97 -2.87 1.11 3.57
C PRO A 97 -3.94 1.13 2.45
N LEU A 98 -3.94 2.23 1.69
CA LEU A 98 -4.74 2.45 0.49
C LEU A 98 -3.91 3.25 -0.51
N VAL A 99 -3.79 2.77 -1.74
CA VAL A 99 -3.13 3.54 -2.81
C VAL A 99 -4.09 4.61 -3.31
N THR A 100 -3.65 5.87 -3.27
CA THR A 100 -4.46 7.05 -3.61
C THR A 100 -3.91 7.83 -4.80
N GLY A 101 -2.71 7.51 -5.28
CA GLY A 101 -2.13 8.14 -6.47
C GLY A 101 -0.92 7.38 -7.02
N ALA A 102 -0.39 7.89 -8.13
CA ALA A 102 0.84 7.43 -8.74
C ALA A 102 1.67 8.66 -9.16
N VAL A 103 2.98 8.54 -9.09
CA VAL A 103 3.91 9.64 -9.38
C VAL A 103 5.02 9.19 -10.33
N TYR A 104 5.44 10.11 -11.19
CA TYR A 104 6.66 9.97 -11.98
C TYR A 104 7.88 10.33 -11.11
N ASN A 105 9.05 9.80 -11.46
CA ASN A 105 10.30 10.02 -10.74
C ASN A 105 11.51 10.00 -11.69
N GLY A 106 12.72 10.05 -11.14
CA GLY A 106 13.96 10.08 -11.94
C GLY A 106 14.26 8.81 -12.75
N LEU A 107 13.50 7.72 -12.54
CA LEU A 107 13.57 6.49 -13.34
C LEU A 107 12.37 6.34 -14.27
N HIS A 108 11.19 6.80 -13.83
CA HIS A 108 9.95 6.78 -14.59
C HIS A 108 9.54 8.21 -14.97
N PHE A 109 9.93 8.64 -16.17
CA PHE A 109 9.62 9.98 -16.66
C PHE A 109 8.17 10.10 -17.16
N PRO A 110 7.61 11.32 -17.16
CA PRO A 110 6.37 11.60 -17.86
C PRO A 110 6.43 11.20 -19.35
N PRO A 111 5.30 10.84 -19.97
CA PRO A 111 5.27 10.29 -21.34
C PRO A 111 5.67 11.30 -22.43
N TYR A 112 5.69 12.59 -22.10
CA TYR A 112 6.09 13.67 -23.01
C TYR A 112 7.22 14.46 -22.37
N SER A 113 8.12 14.99 -23.19
CA SER A 113 9.16 15.91 -22.70
C SER A 113 8.50 17.13 -22.08
N LEU A 114 8.84 17.39 -20.82
CA LEU A 114 8.47 18.60 -20.10
C LEU A 114 9.69 19.54 -20.02
N PRO A 115 9.49 20.86 -19.83
CA PRO A 115 10.59 21.80 -19.59
C PRO A 115 11.35 21.50 -18.30
#